data_AF-A0A534AIE5-F1
#
_entry.id   AF-A0A534AIE5-F1
#
_cell.length_a   1.000
_cell.length_b   1.000
_cell.length_c   1.000
_cell.angle_alpha   90.00
_cell.angle_beta   90.00
_cell.angle_gamma   90.00
#
_symmetry.space_group_name_H-M   'P 1'
#
loop_
_entity.id
_entity.type
_entity.pdbx_description
1 polymer ?
#
loop_
_entity_poly.entity_id
_entity_poly.type
_entity_poly.pdbx_seq_one_letter_code
_entity_poly.pdbx_strand_id
1 'polypeptide(L)'
;FVNAPLFATFLLGMFWKRATGHGAFAGLLCGTAAAALHHGLTLPRGSVAGIKGGWLALLHAYPSEMAQNFWTAIWAFTVCLVVTIAVSLITRPRAENELAGLVYSLTPRLRETDRAWYARPAVLGAGVLAATLLLNLIFW
;
A
#
# COMPACT_ATOMS: atom_id res chain seq x y z
N PHE A 1 7.87 8.90 1.50
CA PHE A 1 6.49 9.44 1.55
C PHE A 1 5.56 8.88 0.46
N VAL A 2 6.01 8.78 -0.80
CA VAL A 2 5.11 8.53 -1.95
C VAL A 2 4.88 7.04 -2.28
N ASN A 3 5.81 6.15 -1.92
CA ASN A 3 5.72 4.71 -2.27
C ASN A 3 4.46 4.01 -1.72
N ALA A 4 4.14 4.22 -0.44
CA ALA A 4 2.96 3.60 0.18
C ALA A 4 1.63 4.11 -0.44
N PRO A 5 1.45 5.42 -0.67
CA PRO A 5 0.35 5.94 -1.46
C PRO A 5 0.25 5.37 -2.89
N LEU A 6 1.37 5.28 -3.62
CA LEU A 6 1.36 4.68 -4.96
C LEU A 6 0.87 3.24 -4.93
N PHE A 7 1.36 2.44 -3.99
CA PHE A 7 0.90 1.07 -3.80
C PHE A 7 -0.61 1.00 -3.54
N ALA A 8 -1.17 1.89 -2.71
CA ALA A 8 -2.61 1.98 -2.48
C ALA A 8 -3.39 2.28 -3.77
N THR A 9 -2.92 3.24 -4.58
CA THR A 9 -3.57 3.59 -5.85
C THR A 9 -3.50 2.44 -6.86
N PHE A 10 -2.37 1.73 -6.95
CA PHE A 10 -2.22 0.58 -7.83
C PHE A 10 -3.12 -0.57 -7.40
N LEU A 11 -3.15 -0.89 -6.10
CA LEU A 11 -3.99 -1.95 -5.56
C LEU A 11 -5.47 -1.69 -5.87
N LEU A 12 -5.96 -0.48 -5.61
CA LEU A 12 -7.34 -0.10 -5.94
C LEU A 12 -7.59 -0.11 -7.44
N GLY A 13 -6.67 0.40 -8.26
CA GLY A 13 -6.80 0.39 -9.72
C GLY A 13 -6.88 -1.02 -10.30
N MET A 14 -6.11 -1.96 -9.76
CA MET A 14 -6.09 -3.35 -10.23
C MET A 14 -7.31 -4.15 -9.76
N PHE A 15 -7.80 -3.93 -8.53
CA PHE A 15 -8.81 -4.81 -7.92
C PHE A 15 -10.20 -4.17 -7.77
N TRP A 16 -10.37 -2.87 -8.07
CA TRP A 16 -11.63 -2.18 -7.87
C TRP A 16 -12.03 -1.31 -9.07
N LYS A 17 -13.00 -1.79 -9.86
CA LYS A 17 -13.48 -1.12 -11.08
C LYS A 17 -14.05 0.29 -10.87
N ARG A 18 -14.41 0.65 -9.64
CA ARG A 18 -14.91 2.00 -9.31
C ARG A 18 -13.78 3.00 -9.05
N ALA A 19 -12.53 2.58 -8.93
CA ALA A 19 -11.41 3.50 -8.78
C ALA A 19 -11.31 4.42 -10.00
N THR A 20 -11.32 5.73 -9.76
CA THR A 20 -11.27 6.77 -10.80
C THR A 20 -9.93 7.50 -10.76
N GLY A 21 -9.51 8.08 -11.90
CA GLY A 21 -8.27 8.87 -11.96
C GLY A 21 -8.27 10.07 -11.01
N HIS A 22 -9.41 10.74 -10.87
CA HIS A 22 -9.58 11.83 -9.89
C HIS A 22 -9.43 11.35 -8.45
N GLY A 23 -9.99 10.17 -8.13
CA GLY A 23 -9.82 9.56 -6.80
C GLY A 23 -8.38 9.19 -6.54
N ALA A 24 -7.71 8.55 -7.49
CA ALA A 24 -6.30 8.17 -7.37
C ALA A 24 -5.40 9.40 -7.19
N PHE A 25 -5.64 10.48 -7.93
CA PHE A 25 -4.88 11.72 -7.80
C PHE A 25 -5.08 12.38 -6.42
N ALA A 26 -6.34 12.58 -6.00
CA ALA A 26 -6.65 13.17 -4.70
C ALA A 26 -6.12 12.30 -3.55
N GLY A 27 -6.28 10.99 -3.63
CA GLY A 27 -5.76 10.04 -2.66
C GLY A 27 -4.24 10.05 -2.58
N LEU A 28 -3.53 10.07 -3.72
CA LEU A 28 -2.06 10.15 -3.75
C LEU A 28 -1.56 11.43 -3.09
N LEU A 29 -2.20 12.57 -3.38
CA LEU A 29 -1.86 13.85 -2.79
C LEU A 29 -2.11 13.87 -1.28
N CYS A 30 -3.30 13.46 -0.84
CA CYS A 30 -3.65 13.40 0.58
C CYS A 30 -2.81 12.39 1.36
N GLY A 31 -2.51 11.22 0.78
CA GLY A 31 -1.66 10.21 1.39
C GLY A 31 -0.21 10.68 1.54
N THR A 32 0.33 11.36 0.53
CA THR A 32 1.67 11.97 0.59
C THR A 32 1.72 13.08 1.64
N ALA A 33 0.70 13.93 1.72
CA ALA A 33 0.59 14.97 2.73
C ALA A 33 0.47 14.37 4.15
N ALA A 34 -0.32 13.32 4.34
CA ALA A 34 -0.43 12.62 5.62
C ALA A 34 0.91 12.00 6.05
N ALA A 35 1.66 11.45 5.11
CA ALA A 35 3.00 10.92 5.37
C ALA A 35 3.98 12.02 5.80
N ALA A 36 3.97 13.15 5.09
CA ALA A 36 4.80 14.30 5.41
C ALA A 36 4.43 14.94 6.75
N LEU A 37 3.13 15.01 7.07
CA LEU A 37 2.63 15.51 8.34
C LEU A 37 3.01 14.57 9.49
N HIS A 38 2.79 13.25 9.34
CA HIS A 38 3.17 12.27 10.34
C HIS A 38 4.68 12.33 10.63
N HIS A 39 5.52 12.37 9.60
CA HIS A 39 6.96 12.49 9.78
C HIS A 39 7.38 13.85 10.36
N GLY A 40 6.72 14.93 9.97
CA GLY A 40 6.94 16.26 10.53
C GLY A 40 6.51 16.41 12.00
N LEU A 41 5.57 15.59 12.46
CA LEU A 41 5.03 15.58 13.83
C LEU A 41 5.65 14.51 14.75
N THR A 42 6.45 13.61 14.20
CA THR A 42 7.02 12.46 14.92
C THR A 42 8.54 12.46 14.85
N LEU A 43 9.18 11.94 15.89
CA LEU A 43 10.64 11.83 15.94
C LEU A 43 11.05 10.47 16.50
N PRO A 44 12.08 9.81 15.94
CA PRO A 44 12.66 8.64 16.58
C PRO A 44 13.47 9.04 17.82
N ARG A 45 13.43 8.20 18.86
CA ARG A 45 14.27 8.39 20.06
C ARG A 45 15.74 8.34 19.67
N GLY A 46 16.49 9.34 20.15
CA GLY A 46 17.93 9.47 19.88
C GLY A 46 18.27 10.19 18.57
N SER A 47 17.27 10.66 17.82
CA SER A 47 17.49 11.42 16.57
C SER A 47 17.33 12.92 16.78
N VAL A 48 18.01 13.69 15.94
CA VAL A 48 17.97 15.17 15.98
C VAL A 48 16.70 15.67 15.27
N ALA A 49 15.92 16.49 15.96
CA ALA A 49 14.74 17.16 15.39
C ALA A 49 15.14 18.02 14.19
N GLY A 50 14.33 18.00 13.13
CA GLY A 50 14.58 18.76 11.89
C GLY A 50 15.18 17.93 10.75
N ILE A 51 15.96 16.88 11.04
CA ILE A 51 16.58 16.03 10.00
C ILE A 51 15.80 14.72 9.81
N LYS A 52 15.37 14.10 10.92
CA LYS A 52 14.71 12.77 10.91
C LYS A 52 13.23 12.81 11.30
N GLY A 53 12.64 14.00 11.24
CA GLY A 53 11.26 14.26 11.63
C GLY A 53 11.17 15.38 12.67
N GLY A 54 9.97 15.61 13.19
CA GLY A 54 9.72 16.59 14.25
C GLY A 54 9.99 18.05 13.84
N TRP A 55 10.04 18.36 12.53
CA TRP A 55 10.31 19.71 12.03
C TRP A 55 9.11 20.66 12.17
N LEU A 56 7.88 20.15 12.37
CA LEU A 56 6.68 20.97 12.60
C LEU A 56 6.41 21.10 14.11
N ALA A 57 6.32 19.96 14.80
CA ALA A 57 6.13 19.85 16.24
C ALA A 57 6.52 18.43 16.67
N LEU A 58 6.71 18.21 17.97
CA LEU A 58 6.98 16.88 18.51
C LEU A 58 5.76 16.38 19.29
N LEU A 59 4.89 15.62 18.62
CA LEU A 59 3.70 15.04 19.25
C LEU A 59 3.90 13.58 19.69
N HIS A 60 4.77 12.84 19.00
CA HIS A 60 5.01 11.43 19.32
C HIS A 60 6.45 11.01 19.06
N ALA A 61 7.03 10.28 20.02
CA ALA A 61 8.38 9.75 19.91
C ALA A 61 8.34 8.23 19.68
N TYR A 62 8.89 7.77 18.57
CA TYR A 62 8.98 6.34 18.26
C TYR A 62 10.25 5.72 18.86
N PRO A 63 10.20 4.45 19.28
CA PRO A 63 11.36 3.78 19.88
C PRO A 63 12.50 3.53 18.88
N SER A 64 12.20 3.47 17.58
CA SER A 64 13.20 3.28 16.52
C SER A 64 12.77 3.97 15.22
N GLU A 65 13.73 4.26 14.35
CA GLU A 65 13.45 4.82 13.01
C GLU A 65 12.60 3.87 12.16
N MET A 66 12.84 2.57 12.30
CA MET A 66 12.06 1.56 11.59
C MET A 66 10.57 1.62 12.02
N ALA A 67 10.31 1.76 13.33
CA ALA A 67 8.94 1.88 13.83
C ALA A 67 8.23 3.14 13.29
N GLN A 68 8.94 4.27 13.22
CA GLN A 68 8.38 5.49 12.63
C GLN A 68 8.08 5.28 11.15
N ASN A 69 9.02 4.73 10.36
CA ASN A 69 8.86 4.52 8.93
C ASN A 69 7.66 3.62 8.61
N PHE A 70 7.46 2.54 9.37
CA PHE A 70 6.29 1.66 9.23
C PHE A 70 4.99 2.41 9.53
N TRP A 71 4.94 3.17 10.62
CA TRP A 71 3.75 3.95 10.95
C TRP A 71 3.44 5.04 9.93
N THR A 72 4.46 5.73 9.43
CA THR A 72 4.31 6.70 8.35
C THR A 72 3.75 6.03 7.10
N ALA A 73 4.23 4.84 6.73
CA ALA A 73 3.72 4.08 5.60
C ALA A 73 2.26 3.67 5.80
N ILE A 74 1.87 3.22 7.00
CA ILE A 74 0.48 2.88 7.35
C ILE A 74 -0.42 4.10 7.19
N TRP A 75 -0.07 5.25 7.79
CA TRP A 75 -0.84 6.49 7.66
C TRP A 75 -0.99 6.93 6.21
N ALA A 76 0.11 6.91 5.46
CA ALA A 76 0.13 7.30 4.05
C ALA A 76 -0.78 6.39 3.21
N PHE A 77 -0.68 5.07 3.41
CA PHE A 77 -1.48 4.07 2.71
C PHE A 77 -2.97 4.22 3.06
N THR A 78 -3.31 4.28 4.34
CA THR A 78 -4.70 4.34 4.81
C THR A 78 -5.39 5.62 4.33
N VAL A 79 -4.74 6.79 4.47
CA VAL A 79 -5.31 8.05 3.99
C VAL A 79 -5.48 8.04 2.48
N CYS A 80 -4.46 7.55 1.74
CA CYS A 80 -4.55 7.42 0.29
C CYS A 80 -5.72 6.54 -0.14
N LEU A 81 -5.87 5.38 0.49
CA LEU A 81 -6.91 4.40 0.20
C LEU A 81 -8.31 4.97 0.49
N VAL A 82 -8.51 5.56 1.67
CA VAL A 82 -9.81 6.12 2.08
C VAL A 82 -10.22 7.30 1.20
N VAL A 83 -9.31 8.24 0.92
CA VAL A 83 -9.61 9.40 0.06
C VAL A 83 -9.86 8.96 -1.38
N THR A 84 -9.07 8.02 -1.91
CA THR A 84 -9.32 7.43 -3.24
C THR A 84 -10.73 6.84 -3.29
N ILE A 85 -11.12 6.04 -2.31
CA ILE A 85 -12.46 5.44 -2.24
C ILE A 85 -13.54 6.51 -2.19
N ALA A 86 -13.44 7.47 -1.27
CA ALA A 86 -14.45 8.51 -1.08
C ALA A 86 -14.65 9.35 -2.35
N VAL A 87 -13.56 9.82 -2.96
CA VAL A 87 -13.63 10.64 -4.18
C VAL A 87 -14.11 9.79 -5.36
N SER A 88 -13.63 8.55 -5.50
CA SER A 88 -14.08 7.66 -6.56
C SER A 88 -15.58 7.36 -6.51
N LEU A 89 -16.19 7.28 -5.32
CA LEU A 89 -17.63 7.09 -5.17
C LEU A 89 -18.46 8.32 -5.58
N ILE A 90 -17.90 9.53 -5.45
CA ILE A 90 -18.59 10.79 -5.79
C ILE A 90 -18.34 11.19 -7.24
N THR A 91 -17.23 10.75 -7.84
CA THR A 91 -16.89 11.05 -9.24
C THR A 91 -17.57 10.10 -10.24
N ARG A 92 -17.64 10.52 -11.51
CA ARG A 92 -18.23 9.68 -12.57
C ARG A 92 -17.36 8.43 -12.82
N PRO A 93 -17.96 7.23 -12.77
CA PRO A 93 -17.23 5.99 -13.05
C PRO A 93 -16.86 5.90 -14.53
N ARG A 94 -15.74 5.24 -14.80
CA ARG A 94 -15.28 4.96 -16.17
C ARG A 94 -16.07 3.79 -16.76
N ALA A 95 -16.31 3.82 -18.07
CA ALA A 95 -17.05 2.77 -18.75
C ALA A 95 -16.31 1.42 -18.68
N GLU A 96 -17.02 0.31 -18.46
CA GLU A 96 -16.40 -0.99 -18.19
C GLU A 96 -15.59 -1.55 -19.37
N ASN A 97 -15.97 -1.19 -20.60
CA ASN A 97 -15.22 -1.55 -21.81
C ASN A 97 -13.81 -0.96 -21.85
N GLU A 98 -13.59 0.20 -21.23
CA GLU A 98 -12.26 0.82 -21.11
C GLU A 98 -11.42 0.21 -19.99
N LEU A 99 -12.03 -0.60 -19.11
CA LEU A 99 -11.38 -1.24 -17.97
C LEU A 99 -11.03 -2.71 -18.23
N ALA A 100 -11.45 -3.26 -19.37
CA ALA A 100 -11.15 -4.63 -19.78
C ALA A 100 -9.63 -4.82 -19.93
N GLY A 101 -9.09 -5.84 -19.27
CA GLY A 101 -7.64 -6.11 -19.25
C GLY A 101 -6.82 -5.24 -18.27
N LEU A 102 -7.38 -4.15 -17.74
CA LEU A 102 -6.74 -3.28 -16.75
C LEU A 102 -7.10 -3.65 -15.31
N VAL A 103 -8.36 -4.04 -15.08
CA VAL A 103 -8.87 -4.45 -13.77
C VAL A 103 -8.96 -5.96 -13.73
N TYR A 104 -8.41 -6.57 -12.67
CA TYR A 104 -8.37 -8.01 -12.45
C TYR A 104 -9.73 -8.70 -12.62
N SER A 105 -10.84 -8.04 -12.26
CA SER A 105 -12.19 -8.59 -12.43
C SER A 105 -12.65 -8.71 -13.88
N LEU A 106 -12.11 -7.89 -14.78
CA LEU A 106 -12.47 -7.83 -16.20
C LEU A 106 -11.40 -8.47 -17.10
N THR A 107 -10.28 -8.91 -16.53
CA THR A 107 -9.22 -9.60 -17.27
C THR A 107 -9.55 -11.09 -17.38
N PRO A 108 -9.63 -11.68 -18.59
CA PRO A 108 -9.88 -13.10 -18.76
C PRO A 108 -8.75 -13.92 -18.13
N ARG A 109 -9.11 -14.88 -17.27
CA ARG A 109 -8.14 -15.74 -16.59
C ARG A 109 -7.62 -16.79 -17.56
N LEU A 110 -6.32 -16.76 -17.84
CA LEU A 110 -5.62 -17.84 -18.52
C LEU A 110 -5.69 -19.09 -17.63
N ARG A 111 -6.36 -20.15 -18.09
CA ARG A 111 -6.34 -21.45 -17.42
C ARG A 111 -5.01 -22.12 -17.78
N GLU A 112 -4.13 -22.24 -16.81
CA GLU A 112 -2.94 -23.09 -16.94
C GLU A 112 -3.43 -24.53 -17.12
N THR A 113 -3.37 -25.00 -18.36
CA THR A 113 -3.64 -26.39 -18.70
C THR A 113 -2.26 -27.02 -18.88
N ASP A 114 -1.98 -28.08 -18.12
CA ASP A 114 -0.80 -28.96 -18.29
C ASP A 114 0.56 -28.49 -17.68
N ARG A 115 0.61 -28.25 -16.36
CA ARG A 115 1.87 -28.14 -15.61
C ARG A 115 1.97 -29.17 -14.48
N ALA A 116 3.16 -29.75 -14.31
CA ALA A 116 3.48 -30.69 -13.23
C ALA A 116 3.16 -30.08 -11.85
N TRP A 117 2.72 -30.91 -10.90
CA TRP A 117 2.18 -30.46 -9.60
C TRP A 117 3.16 -29.58 -8.79
N TYR A 118 4.46 -29.88 -8.86
CA TYR A 118 5.52 -29.14 -8.16
C TYR A 118 5.88 -27.81 -8.83
N ALA A 119 5.57 -27.64 -10.12
CA ALA A 119 5.78 -26.40 -10.87
C ALA A 119 4.60 -25.43 -10.73
N ARG A 120 3.55 -25.81 -9.99
CA ARG A 120 2.40 -24.95 -9.75
C ARG A 120 2.80 -23.80 -8.82
N PRO A 121 2.55 -22.53 -9.20
CA PRO A 121 2.91 -21.37 -8.37
C PRO A 121 2.36 -21.45 -6.94
N ALA A 122 1.17 -22.04 -6.76
CA ALA A 122 0.56 -22.23 -5.45
C ALA A 122 1.36 -23.18 -4.55
N VAL A 123 1.92 -24.27 -5.08
CA VAL A 123 2.69 -25.25 -4.30
C VAL A 123 4.04 -24.66 -3.88
N LEU A 124 4.72 -23.97 -4.81
CA LEU A 124 5.95 -23.24 -4.50
C LEU A 124 5.71 -22.13 -3.47
N GLY A 125 4.63 -21.36 -3.63
CA GLY A 125 4.24 -20.33 -2.67
C GLY A 125 3.96 -20.88 -1.26
N ALA A 126 3.26 -22.01 -1.17
CA ALA A 126 3.02 -22.69 0.10
C ALA A 126 4.32 -23.19 0.75
N GLY A 127 5.25 -23.75 -0.05
CA GLY A 127 6.56 -24.18 0.44
C GLY A 127 7.39 -23.03 1.01
N VAL A 128 7.43 -21.89 0.30
CA VAL A 128 8.09 -20.67 0.80
C VAL A 128 7.45 -20.20 2.09
N LEU A 129 6.11 -20.08 2.15
CA LEU A 129 5.41 -19.65 3.37
C LEU A 129 5.70 -20.57 4.58
N ALA A 130 5.73 -21.88 4.36
CA ALA A 130 6.08 -22.84 5.41
C ALA A 130 7.52 -22.65 5.90
N ALA A 131 8.48 -22.46 4.98
CA ALA A 131 9.87 -22.18 5.33
C ALA A 131 10.01 -20.87 6.13
N THR A 132 9.33 -19.80 5.71
CA THR A 132 9.36 -18.52 6.43
C THR A 132 8.76 -18.65 7.84
N LEU A 133 7.68 -19.41 7.99
CA LEU A 133 7.06 -19.67 9.29
C LEU A 133 7.99 -20.48 10.21
N LEU A 134 8.62 -21.54 9.70
CA LEU A 134 9.56 -22.35 10.47
C LEU A 134 10.76 -21.52 10.96
N LEU A 135 11.35 -20.72 10.06
CA LEU A 135 12.44 -19.83 10.45
C LEU A 135 11.97 -18.82 11.49
N ASN A 136 10.78 -18.25 11.32
CA ASN A 136 10.22 -17.33 12.32
C ASN A 136 10.08 -18.00 13.69
N LEU A 137 9.59 -19.24 13.77
CA LEU A 137 9.47 -19.98 15.04
C LEU A 137 10.81 -20.35 15.67
N ILE A 138 11.86 -20.59 14.87
CA ILE A 138 13.19 -20.95 15.37
C ILE A 138 13.94 -19.74 15.94
N PHE A 139 13.78 -18.56 15.32
CA PHE A 139 14.52 -17.33 15.65
C PHE A 139 13.72 -16.32 16.48
N TRP A 140 12.46 -16.64 16.81
CA TRP A 140 11.63 -15.88 17.74
C TRP A 140 12.06 -16.12 19.18
#